data_AF-A0A9D6NCC1-F1
#
_entry.id   AF-A0A9D6NCC1-F1
#
_cell.length_a   1.000
_cell.length_b   1.000
_cell.length_c   1.000
_cell.angle_alpha   90.00
_cell.angle_beta   90.00
_cell.angle_gamma   90.00
#
_symmetry.space_group_name_H-M   'P 1'
#
loop_
_entity.id
_entity.type
_entity.pdbx_description
1 polymer ?
#
loop_
_entity_poly.entity_id
_entity_poly.type
_entity_poly.pdbx_seq_one_letter_code
_entity_poly.pdbx_strand_id
1 'polypeptide(L)'
;MKASIDSAGRIVIPKALRERAGLRPDRPVEVSYRDGVLVLEAAAVEVTFQRKGRLTVAVPVAEIPPLTLEEVEKTRRQLETERS
;
A
#
# COMPACT_ATOMS: atom_id res chain seq x y z
N MET A 1 17.56 7.69 -9.59
CA MET A 1 16.92 9.00 -9.71
C MET A 1 17.38 9.88 -8.56
N LYS A 2 17.59 11.18 -8.78
CA LYS A 2 17.84 12.16 -7.72
C LYS A 2 16.68 13.16 -7.70
N ALA A 3 16.24 13.55 -6.52
CA ALA A 3 15.26 14.61 -6.31
C ALA A 3 15.87 15.66 -5.37
N SER A 4 15.51 16.92 -5.54
CA SER A 4 15.90 18.01 -4.65
C SER A 4 14.77 18.34 -3.67
N ILE A 5 15.14 18.96 -2.56
CA ILE A 5 14.19 19.55 -1.62
C ILE A 5 13.75 20.91 -2.19
N ASP A 6 12.44 21.16 -2.23
CA ASP A 6 11.91 22.45 -2.67
C ASP A 6 12.07 23.54 -1.59
N SER A 7 11.67 24.78 -1.90
CA SER A 7 11.76 25.91 -0.95
C SER A 7 10.93 25.73 0.32
N ALA A 8 9.95 24.82 0.31
CA ALA A 8 9.10 24.51 1.45
C ALA A 8 9.62 23.32 2.27
N GLY A 9 10.80 22.77 1.94
CA GLY A 9 11.37 21.65 2.67
C GLY A 9 10.81 20.28 2.27
N ARG A 10 10.14 20.16 1.11
CA ARG A 10 9.49 18.92 0.68
C ARG A 10 10.28 18.22 -0.43
N ILE A 11 10.14 16.89 -0.50
CA ILE A 11 10.61 16.08 -1.63
C ILE A 11 9.40 15.71 -2.48
N VAL A 12 9.46 16.02 -3.78
CA VAL A 12 8.41 15.62 -4.72
C VAL A 12 8.69 14.22 -5.23
N ILE A 13 7.75 13.30 -5.00
CA ILE A 13 7.81 11.94 -5.54
C ILE A 13 7.14 11.94 -6.92
N PRO A 14 7.88 11.61 -8.00
CA PRO A 14 7.32 11.54 -9.35
C PRO A 14 6.16 10.56 -9.45
N LYS A 15 5.20 10.87 -10.33
CA LYS A 15 3.98 10.09 -10.54
C LYS A 15 4.24 8.58 -10.69
N ALA A 16 5.18 8.21 -11.56
CA ALA A 16 5.51 6.81 -11.80
C ALA A 16 6.02 6.06 -10.55
N LEU A 17 6.76 6.74 -9.67
CA LEU A 17 7.20 6.14 -8.39
C LEU A 17 6.04 6.05 -7.40
N ARG A 18 5.19 7.08 -7.30
CA ARG A 18 3.99 7.05 -6.45
C ARG A 18 3.06 5.90 -6.83
N GLU A 19 2.80 5.72 -8.12
CA GLU A 19 1.93 4.65 -8.64
C GLU A 19 2.50 3.26 -8.34
N ARG A 20 3.80 3.07 -8.57
CA ARG A 20 4.48 1.80 -8.26
C ARG A 20 4.50 1.47 -6.76
N ALA A 21 4.65 2.49 -5.91
CA ALA A 21 4.65 2.34 -4.46
C ALA A 21 3.22 2.31 -3.86
N GLY A 22 2.17 2.40 -4.69
CA GLY A 22 0.78 2.40 -4.21
C GLY A 22 0.38 3.66 -3.44
N LEU A 23 1.18 4.73 -3.51
CA LEU A 23 0.94 5.98 -2.80
C LEU A 23 -0.14 6.80 -3.54
N ARG A 24 -1.33 6.89 -2.95
CA ARG A 24 -2.47 7.62 -3.51
C ARG A 24 -2.87 8.81 -2.64
N PRO A 25 -3.36 9.93 -3.21
CA PRO A 25 -3.71 11.13 -2.45
C PRO A 25 -4.82 10.92 -1.41
N ASP A 26 -5.69 9.94 -1.63
CA ASP A 26 -6.85 9.59 -0.80
C ASP A 26 -6.52 8.57 0.30
N ARG A 27 -5.27 8.12 0.41
CA ARG A 27 -4.83 7.14 1.39
C ARG A 27 -3.72 7.69 2.28
N PRO A 28 -3.75 7.39 3.58
CA PRO A 28 -2.62 7.71 4.45
C PRO A 28 -1.33 7.03 3.95
N VAL A 29 -0.22 7.70 4.17
CA VAL A 29 1.13 7.17 3.91
C VAL A 29 1.80 6.97 5.25
N GLU A 30 2.27 5.76 5.49
CA GLU A 30 3.12 5.47 6.64
C GLU A 30 4.55 5.88 6.30
N VAL A 31 5.15 6.64 7.20
CA VAL A 31 6.53 7.13 7.06
C VAL A 31 7.31 6.63 8.25
N SER A 32 8.39 5.90 7.98
CA SER A 32 9.30 5.44 9.02
C SER A 32 10.75 5.66 8.64
N TYR A 33 11.63 5.73 9.64
CA TYR A 33 13.06 5.86 9.45
C TYR A 33 13.76 4.65 10.06
N ARG A 34 14.48 3.89 9.24
CA ARG A 34 15.17 2.66 9.66
C ARG A 34 16.49 2.55 8.91
N ASP A 35 17.56 2.26 9.62
CA ASP A 35 18.90 2.02 9.06
C ASP A 35 19.40 3.13 8.10
N GLY A 36 19.15 4.39 8.44
CA GLY A 36 19.56 5.51 7.60
C GLY A 36 18.62 5.83 6.45
N VAL A 37 17.55 5.06 6.26
CA VAL A 37 16.64 5.13 5.12
C VAL A 37 15.26 5.62 5.57
N LEU A 38 14.72 6.59 4.83
CA LEU A 38 13.32 6.96 4.93
C LEU A 38 12.49 5.98 4.09
N VAL A 39 11.57 5.27 4.74
CA VAL A 39 10.66 4.31 4.11
C VAL A 39 9.27 4.92 4.07
N LEU A 40 8.66 4.92 2.88
CA LEU A 40 7.30 5.40 2.67
C LEU A 40 6.46 4.28 2.08
N GLU A 41 5.37 3.94 2.76
CA GLU A 41 4.49 2.85 2.40
C GLU A 41 3.04 3.33 2.38
N ALA A 42 2.22 2.75 1.51
CA ALA A 42 0.79 2.96 1.60
C ALA A 42 0.30 2.35 2.92
N ALA A 43 -0.40 3.14 3.74
CA ALA A 43 -0.85 2.67 5.04
C ALA A 43 -1.69 1.40 4.90
N ALA A 44 -1.40 0.41 5.74
CA ALA A 44 -2.15 -0.82 5.76
C ALA A 44 -3.56 -0.56 6.31
N VAL A 45 -4.55 -1.32 5.83
CA VAL A 45 -5.87 -1.32 6.46
C VAL A 45 -5.72 -2.01 7.82
N GLU A 46 -6.17 -1.33 8.86
CA GLU A 46 -6.21 -1.92 10.20
C GLU A 46 -7.20 -3.09 10.22
N VAL A 47 -6.76 -4.23 10.74
CA VAL A 47 -7.55 -5.48 10.74
C VAL A 47 -7.58 -6.12 12.13
N THR A 48 -8.69 -6.80 12.42
CA THR A 48 -8.82 -7.77 13.50
C THR A 48 -8.82 -9.19 12.95
N PHE A 49 -8.27 -10.15 13.69
CA PHE A 49 -8.32 -11.56 13.30
C PHE A 49 -9.55 -12.23 13.90
N GLN A 50 -10.41 -12.78 13.04
CA GLN A 50 -11.64 -13.46 13.45
C GLN A 50 -11.66 -14.90 12.96
N ARG A 51 -12.18 -15.82 13.78
CA ARG A 51 -12.36 -17.23 13.40
C ARG A 51 -13.63 -17.36 12.56
N LYS A 52 -13.52 -17.77 11.30
CA LYS A 52 -14.65 -18.09 10.41
C LYS A 52 -14.58 -19.56 10.01
N GLY A 53 -15.37 -20.38 10.70
CA GLY A 53 -15.32 -21.84 10.57
C GLY A 53 -13.95 -22.41 10.95
N ARG A 54 -13.27 -23.04 10.00
CA ARG A 54 -11.92 -23.62 10.19
C ARG A 54 -10.77 -22.63 9.94
N LEU A 55 -11.07 -21.44 9.42
CA LEU A 55 -10.07 -20.45 9.00
C LEU A 55 -10.01 -19.27 9.98
N THR A 56 -8.82 -18.69 10.11
CA THR A 56 -8.62 -17.39 10.75
C THR A 56 -8.52 -16.34 9.65
N VAL A 57 -9.36 -15.32 9.69
CA VAL A 57 -9.53 -14.33 8.63
C VAL A 57 -9.23 -12.94 9.20
N ALA A 58 -8.42 -12.16 8.49
CA ALA A 58 -8.24 -10.74 8.76
C ALA A 58 -9.48 -9.96 8.28
N VAL A 59 -10.13 -9.25 9.19
CA VAL A 59 -11.33 -8.46 8.94
C VAL A 59 -11.02 -6.99 9.22
N PRO A 60 -11.27 -6.07 8.27
CA PRO A 60 -11.07 -4.63 8.48
C PRO A 60 -11.79 -4.13 9.75
N VAL A 61 -11.12 -3.25 10.50
CA VAL A 61 -11.71 -2.59 11.68
C VAL A 61 -12.80 -1.60 11.24
N ALA A 62 -12.51 -0.82 10.19
CA ALA A 62 -13.46 0.09 9.56
C ALA A 62 -14.11 -0.56 8.34
N GLU A 63 -15.35 -0.17 8.03
CA GLU A 63 -16.00 -0.59 6.79
C GLU A 63 -15.25 -0.01 5.60
N ILE A 64 -14.88 -0.89 4.68
CA ILE A 64 -14.21 -0.53 3.43
C ILE A 64 -15.03 -1.03 2.25
N PRO A 65 -14.98 -0.34 1.10
CA PRO A 65 -15.63 -0.82 -0.11
C PRO A 65 -15.16 -2.25 -0.44
N PRO A 66 -16.06 -3.12 -0.91
CA PRO A 66 -15.67 -4.46 -1.35
C PRO A 66 -14.70 -4.35 -2.53
N LEU A 67 -13.76 -5.29 -2.60
CA LEU A 67 -12.91 -5.42 -3.77
C LEU A 67 -13.77 -5.76 -4.99
N THR A 68 -13.50 -5.08 -6.09
CA THR A 68 -14.11 -5.37 -7.38
C THR A 68 -13.50 -6.64 -7.98
N LEU A 69 -14.25 -7.31 -8.86
CA LEU A 69 -13.75 -8.48 -9.59
C LEU A 69 -12.47 -8.14 -10.37
N GLU A 70 -12.42 -6.96 -11.00
CA GLU A 70 -11.26 -6.49 -11.75
C GLU A 70 -10.01 -6.37 -10.86
N GLU A 71 -10.14 -5.80 -9.66
CA GLU A 71 -9.04 -5.69 -8.69
C GLU A 71 -8.54 -7.06 -8.25
N VAL A 72 -9.45 -8.02 -8.03
CA VAL A 72 -9.11 -9.39 -7.65
C VAL A 72 -8.37 -10.10 -8.78
N GLU A 73 -8.86 -10.02 -10.02
CA GLU A 73 -8.23 -10.65 -11.19
C GLU A 73 -6.85 -10.06 -11.48
N LYS A 74 -6.72 -8.73 -11.41
CA LYS A 74 -5.44 -8.04 -11.57
C LYS A 74 -4.41 -8.54 -10.55
N THR A 75 -4.82 -8.63 -9.28
CA THR A 75 -3.95 -9.10 -8.19
C THR A 75 -3.53 -10.56 -8.40
N ARG A 76 -4.46 -11.43 -8.81
CA ARG A 76 -4.15 -12.83 -9.13
C ARG A 76 -3.09 -12.97 -10.22
N ARG A 77 -3.26 -12.28 -11.35
CA ARG A 77 -2.30 -12.35 -12.48
C ARG A 77 -0.91 -11.88 -12.09
N GLN A 78 -0.83 -10.84 -11.25
CA GLN A 78 0.44 -10.36 -10.72
C GLN A 78 1.13 -11.45 -9.89
N LEU A 79 0.42 -12.07 -8.95
CA LEU A 79 0.96 -13.13 -8.09
C LEU A 79 1.37 -14.39 -8.87
N GLU A 80 0.65 -14.73 -9.94
CA GLU A 80 1.00 -15.85 -10.83
C GLU A 80 2.32 -15.58 -11.57
N THR A 81 2.53 -14.34 -12.02
CA THR A 81 3.76 -13.90 -12.69
C THR A 81 4.96 -13.88 -11.74
N GLU A 82 4.78 -13.41 -10.49
CA GLU A 82 5.84 -13.37 -9.47
C GLU A 82 6.30 -14.75 -9.01
N ARG A 83 5.48 -15.79 -9.21
CA ARG A 83 5.75 -17.17 -8.77
C ARG A 83 6.28 -18.08 -9.89
N SER A 84 6.34 -17.60 -11.13
CA SER A 84 6.86 -18.34 -12.29
C SER A 84 8.33 -18.02 -12.51
#